data_AF-A0A968WVX0-F1
#
_entry.id   AF-A0A968WVX0-F1
#
_cell.length_a   1.000
_cell.length_b   1.000
_cell.length_c   1.000
_cell.angle_alpha   90.00
_cell.angle_beta   90.00
_cell.angle_gamma   90.00
#
_symmetry.space_group_name_H-M   'P 1'
#
loop_
_entity.id
_entity.type
_entity.pdbx_description
1 polymer ?
#
loop_
_entity_poly.entity_id
_entity_poly.type
_entity_poly.pdbx_seq_one_letter_code
_entity_poly.pdbx_strand_id
1 'polypeptide(L)'
;MLVYASTLLGFALATASGAVVTFESVPLGAPNGPSGVWNGQAGTGGLTIDGVNFNNSYTAFEGGFFDWRGFAYSNKTDTTTPGFGNQFSSIAGGGAGGSSQYALSYANGASIKFTSNTNLTDLGTSITNTTYAGLSMLNGDSFAKKFGGISGNDPDFFKLTITGYVGGSAVGSPLDFYLADFRFEDNSRDYIIDEWTFLNLSPLGTVDELRFSYTSSDNGDFGINTPVYFALDNFLSPVPEPSAFLLVMLGGIGAVIRRRR
;
A
#
# COMPACT_ATOMS: atom_id res chain seq x y z
N MET A 1 -26.32 -20.62 51.85
CA MET A 1 -25.42 -19.78 51.05
C MET A 1 -25.88 -19.90 49.60
N LEU A 2 -26.77 -19.00 49.16
CA LEU A 2 -27.28 -18.99 47.78
C LEU A 2 -26.25 -18.32 46.88
N VAL A 3 -25.82 -19.01 45.82
CA VAL A 3 -24.98 -18.46 44.77
C VAL A 3 -25.89 -18.07 43.61
N TYR A 4 -25.99 -16.78 43.31
CA TYR A 4 -26.68 -16.28 42.12
C TYR A 4 -25.77 -16.48 40.91
N ALA A 5 -26.18 -17.30 39.96
CA ALA A 5 -25.55 -17.41 38.66
C ALA A 5 -26.05 -16.25 37.79
N SER A 6 -25.25 -15.20 37.65
CA SER A 6 -25.48 -14.13 36.68
C SER A 6 -25.10 -14.63 35.28
N THR A 7 -26.10 -14.94 34.46
CA THR A 7 -25.92 -15.18 33.03
C THR A 7 -25.59 -13.86 32.33
N LEU A 8 -24.33 -13.70 31.93
CA LEU A 8 -23.90 -12.60 31.07
C LEU A 8 -24.41 -12.89 29.65
N LEU A 9 -25.42 -12.14 29.21
CA LEU A 9 -25.94 -12.22 27.85
C LEU A 9 -24.94 -11.49 26.93
N GLY A 10 -24.07 -12.23 26.25
CA GLY A 10 -23.17 -11.67 25.25
C GLY A 10 -23.96 -11.25 24.01
N PHE A 11 -24.10 -9.95 23.79
CA PHE A 11 -24.53 -9.42 22.50
C PHE A 11 -23.37 -9.60 21.51
N ALA A 12 -23.46 -10.61 20.64
CA ALA A 12 -22.66 -10.62 19.42
C ALA A 12 -23.23 -9.54 18.50
N LEU A 13 -22.58 -8.38 18.46
CA LEU A 13 -22.75 -7.44 17.37
C LEU A 13 -22.18 -8.12 16.13
N ALA A 14 -23.07 -8.65 15.28
CA ALA A 14 -22.69 -9.02 13.94
C ALA A 14 -22.37 -7.73 13.19
N THR A 15 -21.08 -7.42 13.04
CA THR A 15 -20.65 -6.44 12.06
C THR A 15 -20.96 -7.01 10.69
N ALA A 16 -21.70 -6.27 9.88
CA ALA A 16 -21.85 -6.59 8.47
C ALA A 16 -20.48 -6.36 7.83
N SER A 17 -19.66 -7.41 7.74
CA SER A 17 -18.41 -7.37 6.98
C SER A 17 -18.79 -7.12 5.53
N GLY A 18 -18.44 -5.94 5.00
CA GLY A 18 -18.21 -5.82 3.57
C GLY A 18 -17.21 -6.90 3.15
N ALA A 19 -17.35 -7.45 1.94
CA ALA A 19 -16.38 -8.42 1.44
C ALA A 19 -15.01 -7.72 1.33
N VAL A 20 -13.99 -8.31 1.94
CA VAL A 20 -12.60 -7.85 1.76
C VAL A 20 -12.24 -8.09 0.30
N VAL A 21 -11.83 -7.03 -0.39
CA VAL A 21 -11.40 -7.10 -1.78
C VAL A 21 -9.97 -7.64 -1.80
N THR A 22 -9.81 -8.80 -2.42
CA THR A 22 -8.53 -9.52 -2.55
C THR A 22 -8.24 -9.80 -4.02
N PHE A 23 -6.96 -10.02 -4.35
CA PHE A 23 -6.52 -10.27 -5.72
C PHE A 23 -6.44 -11.78 -6.06
N GLU A 24 -6.77 -12.65 -5.11
CA GLU A 24 -6.60 -14.10 -5.19
C GLU A 24 -7.41 -14.75 -6.32
N SER A 25 -8.61 -14.22 -6.59
CA SER A 25 -9.51 -14.73 -7.62
C SER A 25 -9.14 -14.28 -9.04
N VAL A 26 -8.12 -13.43 -9.17
CA VAL A 26 -7.76 -12.81 -10.44
C VAL A 26 -6.55 -13.54 -11.05
N PRO A 27 -6.64 -13.99 -12.32
CA PRO A 27 -5.53 -14.65 -12.98
C PRO A 27 -4.34 -13.72 -13.23
N LEU A 28 -3.13 -14.18 -12.90
CA LEU A 28 -1.90 -13.49 -13.28
C LEU A 28 -1.50 -13.79 -14.73
N GLY A 29 -0.81 -12.82 -15.33
CA GLY A 29 -0.14 -12.99 -16.62
C GLY A 29 -0.98 -12.59 -17.83
N ALA A 30 -0.26 -12.15 -18.86
CA ALA A 30 -0.72 -12.08 -20.25
C ALA A 30 0.28 -12.89 -21.11
N PRO A 31 -0.10 -13.35 -22.31
CA PRO A 31 0.76 -14.22 -23.14
C PRO A 31 2.18 -13.68 -23.39
N ASN A 32 2.37 -12.35 -23.31
CA ASN A 32 3.64 -11.67 -23.51
C ASN A 32 4.03 -10.76 -22.32
N GLY A 33 3.50 -11.05 -21.13
CA GLY A 33 3.71 -10.25 -19.92
C GLY A 33 4.72 -10.87 -18.96
N PRO A 34 5.23 -10.11 -17.98
CA PRO A 34 6.05 -10.67 -16.92
C PRO A 34 5.27 -11.78 -16.19
N SER A 35 5.87 -12.98 -16.11
CA SER A 35 5.27 -14.11 -15.40
C SER A 35 4.98 -13.74 -13.95
N GLY A 36 3.78 -14.09 -13.46
CA GLY A 36 3.36 -13.79 -12.08
C GLY A 36 2.96 -12.33 -11.85
N VAL A 37 2.71 -11.56 -12.92
CA VAL A 37 2.32 -10.16 -12.85
C VAL A 37 1.19 -9.90 -13.83
N TRP A 38 0.22 -9.10 -13.42
CA TRP A 38 -0.67 -8.36 -14.32
C TRP A 38 -0.35 -6.88 -14.22
N ASN A 39 0.01 -6.27 -15.33
CA ASN A 39 0.38 -4.85 -15.44
C ASN A 39 -0.55 -4.07 -16.38
N GLY A 40 -1.67 -4.70 -16.80
CA GLY A 40 -2.63 -4.11 -17.73
C GLY A 40 -2.28 -4.23 -19.21
N GLN A 41 -1.30 -5.07 -19.57
CA GLN A 41 -0.91 -5.32 -20.98
C GLN A 41 -2.09 -5.69 -21.90
N ALA A 42 -3.14 -6.31 -21.36
CA ALA A 42 -4.35 -6.65 -22.11
C ALA A 42 -5.19 -5.42 -22.52
N GLY A 43 -4.86 -4.22 -22.05
CA GLY A 43 -5.52 -2.96 -22.45
C GLY A 43 -6.92 -2.79 -21.87
N THR A 44 -7.25 -3.44 -20.74
CA THR A 44 -8.59 -3.38 -20.13
C THR A 44 -8.88 -2.06 -19.40
N GLY A 45 -7.87 -1.19 -19.22
CA GLY A 45 -8.00 0.12 -18.55
C GLY A 45 -8.09 0.04 -17.01
N GLY A 46 -8.02 -1.17 -16.46
CA GLY A 46 -8.15 -1.42 -15.02
C GLY A 46 -8.61 -2.83 -14.72
N LEU A 47 -8.77 -3.09 -13.43
CA LEU A 47 -9.26 -4.33 -12.86
C LEU A 47 -10.47 -4.02 -11.97
N THR A 48 -11.57 -4.72 -12.16
CA THR A 48 -12.74 -4.61 -11.27
C THR A 48 -12.91 -5.91 -10.49
N ILE A 49 -12.94 -5.80 -9.16
CA ILE A 49 -13.21 -6.90 -8.23
C ILE A 49 -14.35 -6.43 -7.33
N ASP A 50 -15.45 -7.18 -7.26
CA ASP A 50 -16.57 -6.92 -6.35
C ASP A 50 -17.10 -5.46 -6.36
N GLY A 51 -17.15 -4.84 -7.55
CA GLY A 51 -17.64 -3.45 -7.71
C GLY A 51 -16.60 -2.36 -7.38
N VAL A 52 -15.36 -2.76 -7.09
CA VAL A 52 -14.22 -1.86 -6.87
C VAL A 52 -13.30 -1.92 -8.10
N ASN A 53 -13.13 -0.79 -8.77
CA ASN A 53 -12.30 -0.66 -9.95
C ASN A 53 -10.95 0.00 -9.61
N PHE A 54 -9.87 -0.71 -9.84
CA PHE A 54 -8.49 -0.24 -9.76
C PHE A 54 -8.06 0.19 -11.16
N ASN A 55 -7.76 1.47 -11.37
CA ASN A 55 -7.42 1.96 -12.70
C ASN A 55 -6.08 1.42 -13.18
N ASN A 56 -5.92 1.26 -14.48
CA ASN A 56 -4.63 0.97 -15.10
C ASN A 56 -4.54 1.65 -16.47
N SER A 57 -3.36 2.19 -16.78
CA SER A 57 -3.00 2.57 -18.14
C SER A 57 -1.76 1.80 -18.52
N TYR A 58 -1.74 1.21 -19.72
CA TYR A 58 -0.60 0.48 -20.25
C TYR A 58 -0.29 0.98 -21.66
N THR A 59 0.98 1.28 -21.92
CA THR A 59 1.49 1.68 -23.23
C THR A 59 2.65 0.78 -23.62
N ALA A 60 2.53 0.11 -24.76
CA ALA A 60 3.64 -0.61 -25.37
C ALA A 60 4.43 0.30 -26.31
N PHE A 61 5.74 0.12 -26.35
CA PHE A 61 6.66 0.77 -27.29
C PHE A 61 7.37 -0.28 -28.14
N GLU A 62 8.03 0.16 -29.21
CA GLU A 62 8.86 -0.70 -30.04
C GLU A 62 9.99 -1.36 -29.20
N GLY A 63 10.45 -2.54 -29.62
CA GLY A 63 11.54 -3.25 -28.92
C GLY A 63 11.12 -3.95 -27.62
N GLY A 64 9.82 -4.04 -27.32
CA GLY A 64 9.30 -4.74 -26.14
C GLY A 64 9.31 -3.90 -24.85
N PHE A 65 9.61 -2.60 -24.97
CA PHE A 65 9.48 -1.67 -23.85
C PHE A 65 8.01 -1.35 -23.58
N PHE A 66 7.70 -1.00 -22.33
CA PHE A 66 6.36 -0.59 -21.92
C PHE A 66 6.41 0.40 -20.76
N ASP A 67 5.34 1.20 -20.64
CA ASP A 67 5.02 1.98 -19.44
C ASP A 67 3.65 1.51 -18.93
N TRP A 68 3.48 1.49 -17.62
CA TRP A 68 2.18 1.27 -17.00
C TRP A 68 1.96 2.33 -15.93
N ARG A 69 0.71 2.64 -15.56
CA ARG A 69 0.38 3.59 -14.49
C ARG A 69 -0.90 3.18 -13.80
N GLY A 70 -1.07 3.63 -12.56
CA GLY A 70 -2.22 3.25 -11.74
C GLY A 70 -1.89 2.00 -10.94
N PHE A 71 -2.68 0.94 -11.11
CA PHE A 71 -2.53 -0.32 -10.39
C PHE A 71 -2.11 -1.49 -11.28
N ALA A 72 -1.28 -2.35 -10.71
CA ALA A 72 -0.92 -3.68 -11.17
C ALA A 72 -1.17 -4.68 -10.02
N TYR A 73 -1.09 -5.98 -10.27
CA TYR A 73 -1.06 -6.98 -9.19
C TYR A 73 -0.06 -8.10 -9.51
N SER A 74 0.46 -8.72 -8.47
CA SER A 74 1.65 -9.56 -8.55
C SER A 74 1.67 -10.61 -7.43
N ASN A 75 2.37 -11.72 -7.68
CA ASN A 75 2.74 -12.70 -6.67
C ASN A 75 4.26 -12.80 -6.43
N LYS A 76 5.02 -11.81 -6.88
CA LYS A 76 6.48 -11.81 -6.70
C LYS A 76 6.84 -11.66 -5.22
N THR A 77 8.01 -12.18 -4.86
CA THR A 77 8.48 -12.24 -3.47
C THR A 77 9.95 -11.79 -3.33
N ASP A 78 10.53 -11.18 -4.37
CA ASP A 78 11.94 -10.77 -4.33
C ASP A 78 12.10 -9.48 -3.53
N THR A 79 12.72 -9.58 -2.36
CA THR A 79 12.97 -8.46 -1.43
C THR A 79 14.39 -7.92 -1.50
N THR A 80 15.23 -8.43 -2.41
CA THR A 80 16.69 -8.23 -2.35
C THR A 80 17.27 -7.54 -3.57
N THR A 81 16.68 -7.72 -4.76
CA THR A 81 17.21 -7.15 -6.00
C THR A 81 16.88 -5.66 -6.10
N PRO A 82 17.88 -4.75 -6.17
CA PRO A 82 17.64 -3.32 -6.34
C PRO A 82 17.22 -2.95 -7.76
N GLY A 83 16.59 -1.78 -7.90
CA GLY A 83 16.32 -1.14 -9.19
C GLY A 83 14.97 -1.49 -9.83
N PHE A 84 14.68 -0.81 -10.94
CA PHE A 84 13.37 -0.83 -11.60
C PHE A 84 12.90 -2.23 -12.05
N GLY A 85 13.83 -3.16 -12.27
CA GLY A 85 13.51 -4.54 -12.63
C GLY A 85 12.71 -5.27 -11.55
N ASN A 86 12.77 -4.80 -10.30
CA ASN A 86 12.06 -5.37 -9.16
C ASN A 86 10.86 -4.50 -8.71
N GLN A 87 10.25 -3.75 -9.63
CA GLN A 87 9.09 -2.90 -9.35
C GLN A 87 7.79 -3.66 -9.03
N PHE A 88 7.78 -4.99 -9.18
CA PHE A 88 6.60 -5.83 -8.98
C PHE A 88 6.62 -6.68 -7.71
N SER A 89 7.57 -6.44 -6.81
CA SER A 89 7.64 -7.13 -5.52
C SER A 89 7.26 -6.19 -4.37
N SER A 90 6.54 -6.69 -3.37
CA SER A 90 6.45 -6.04 -2.05
C SER A 90 7.73 -6.30 -1.28
N ILE A 91 8.21 -5.29 -0.53
CA ILE A 91 9.41 -5.45 0.30
C ILE A 91 9.18 -6.47 1.44
N ALA A 92 7.91 -6.69 1.81
CA ALA A 92 7.49 -7.70 2.77
C ALA A 92 7.63 -9.15 2.27
N GLY A 93 7.92 -9.36 0.98
CA GLY A 93 8.18 -10.68 0.40
C GLY A 93 6.95 -11.53 0.09
N GLY A 94 5.76 -10.90 0.02
CA GLY A 94 4.49 -11.56 -0.24
C GLY A 94 3.30 -10.64 0.06
N GLY A 95 2.09 -11.19 -0.05
CA GLY A 95 0.85 -10.46 0.27
C GLY A 95 0.56 -10.39 1.77
N ALA A 96 -0.33 -9.48 2.16
CA ALA A 96 -0.67 -9.22 3.55
C ALA A 96 -1.47 -10.38 4.17
N GLY A 97 -1.08 -10.82 5.36
CA GLY A 97 -1.76 -11.94 6.03
C GLY A 97 -1.54 -13.30 5.33
N GLY A 98 -0.55 -13.40 4.45
CA GLY A 98 -0.22 -14.64 3.73
C GLY A 98 -1.02 -14.84 2.44
N SER A 99 -1.69 -13.81 1.93
CA SER A 99 -2.25 -13.79 0.57
C SER A 99 -1.16 -14.07 -0.47
N SER A 100 -1.55 -14.74 -1.55
CA SER A 100 -0.62 -15.12 -2.61
C SER A 100 -0.41 -14.00 -3.63
N GLN A 101 -1.34 -13.05 -3.70
CA GLN A 101 -1.32 -11.93 -4.61
C GLN A 101 -1.64 -10.62 -3.89
N TYR A 102 -1.07 -9.52 -4.37
CA TYR A 102 -1.31 -8.17 -3.85
C TYR A 102 -1.24 -7.14 -4.98
N ALA A 103 -1.81 -5.96 -4.77
CA ALA A 103 -1.71 -4.86 -5.69
C ALA A 103 -0.44 -4.03 -5.49
N LEU A 104 -0.04 -3.39 -6.58
CA LEU A 104 1.05 -2.44 -6.66
C LEU A 104 0.51 -1.18 -7.31
N SER A 105 0.89 -0.03 -6.78
CA SER A 105 0.62 1.26 -7.42
C SER A 105 1.90 1.84 -8.00
N TYR A 106 1.78 2.50 -9.15
CA TYR A 106 2.86 3.26 -9.76
C TYR A 106 2.38 4.61 -10.28
N ALA A 107 3.18 5.63 -9.94
CA ALA A 107 3.08 7.01 -10.39
C ALA A 107 1.83 7.75 -9.86
N ASN A 108 1.85 9.07 -10.03
CA ASN A 108 0.66 9.88 -9.80
C ASN A 108 -0.45 9.51 -10.80
N GLY A 109 -1.69 9.50 -10.33
CA GLY A 109 -2.86 9.15 -11.14
C GLY A 109 -3.43 7.76 -10.85
N ALA A 110 -2.91 7.04 -9.86
CA ALA A 110 -3.58 5.87 -9.31
C ALA A 110 -4.89 6.28 -8.62
N SER A 111 -5.97 5.57 -8.95
CA SER A 111 -7.27 5.75 -8.32
C SER A 111 -8.05 4.44 -8.22
N ILE A 112 -8.89 4.38 -7.18
CA ILE A 112 -9.83 3.29 -6.95
C ILE A 112 -11.22 3.89 -7.03
N LYS A 113 -12.09 3.35 -7.87
CA LYS A 113 -13.47 3.79 -8.05
C LYS A 113 -14.46 2.75 -7.57
N PHE A 114 -15.55 3.19 -6.98
CA PHE A 114 -16.64 2.34 -6.55
C PHE A 114 -17.82 2.46 -7.51
N THR A 115 -18.55 1.37 -7.75
CA THR A 115 -19.78 1.41 -8.57
C THR A 115 -20.90 2.22 -7.94
N SER A 116 -20.82 2.49 -6.64
CA SER A 116 -21.74 3.32 -5.87
C SER A 116 -21.02 3.93 -4.67
N ASN A 117 -21.57 5.01 -4.12
CA ASN A 117 -21.08 5.61 -2.87
C ASN A 117 -20.89 4.53 -1.79
N THR A 118 -19.67 4.40 -1.30
CA THR A 118 -19.23 3.39 -0.35
C THR A 118 -18.80 4.07 0.94
N ASN A 119 -19.37 3.64 2.07
CA ASN A 119 -18.99 4.15 3.38
C ASN A 119 -17.75 3.38 3.89
N LEU A 120 -16.66 4.10 4.15
CA LEU A 120 -15.39 3.53 4.61
C LEU A 120 -15.24 3.49 6.14
N THR A 121 -16.30 3.79 6.89
CA THR A 121 -16.31 3.67 8.35
C THR A 121 -15.98 2.24 8.78
N ASP A 122 -15.03 2.11 9.70
CA ASP A 122 -14.49 0.85 10.22
C ASP A 122 -13.88 -0.08 9.15
N LEU A 123 -13.52 0.47 7.99
CA LEU A 123 -12.81 -0.24 6.92
C LEU A 123 -11.40 0.32 6.75
N GLY A 124 -10.51 -0.52 6.21
CA GLY A 124 -9.13 -0.17 5.95
C GLY A 124 -8.47 -1.01 4.87
N THR A 125 -7.15 -0.89 4.78
CA THR A 125 -6.32 -1.65 3.84
C THR A 125 -4.91 -1.80 4.37
N SER A 126 -4.19 -2.83 3.93
CA SER A 126 -2.78 -3.01 4.25
C SER A 126 -1.91 -2.33 3.20
N ILE A 127 -0.91 -1.56 3.64
CA ILE A 127 0.04 -0.84 2.77
C ILE A 127 1.47 -1.18 3.20
N THR A 128 2.37 -1.31 2.22
CA THR A 128 3.82 -1.41 2.43
C THR A 128 4.58 -0.80 1.24
N ASN A 129 5.90 -0.72 1.33
CA ASN A 129 6.74 -0.33 0.19
C ASN A 129 6.80 -1.45 -0.86
N THR A 130 7.05 -1.06 -2.12
CA THR A 130 7.59 -2.03 -3.08
C THR A 130 9.07 -2.28 -2.78
N THR A 131 9.62 -3.41 -3.20
CA THR A 131 11.04 -3.70 -3.03
C THR A 131 11.91 -2.64 -3.69
N TYR A 132 11.55 -2.19 -4.89
CA TYR A 132 12.29 -1.14 -5.58
C TYR A 132 12.33 0.17 -4.75
N ALA A 133 11.18 0.70 -4.32
CA ALA A 133 11.15 1.93 -3.54
C ALA A 133 11.86 1.77 -2.19
N GLY A 134 11.63 0.66 -1.48
CA GLY A 134 12.26 0.38 -0.20
C GLY A 134 13.79 0.32 -0.28
N LEU A 135 14.33 -0.43 -1.25
CA LEU A 135 15.78 -0.55 -1.44
C LEU A 135 16.42 0.74 -1.97
N SER A 136 15.71 1.50 -2.80
CA SER A 136 16.15 2.82 -3.27
C SER A 136 16.30 3.80 -2.11
N MET A 137 15.30 3.91 -1.22
CA MET A 137 15.42 4.74 -0.01
C MET A 137 16.53 4.24 0.92
N LEU A 138 16.69 2.92 1.08
CA LEU A 138 17.68 2.32 1.99
C LEU A 138 19.13 2.56 1.54
N ASN A 139 19.40 2.45 0.23
CA ASN A 139 20.75 2.39 -0.33
C ASN A 139 21.10 3.55 -1.26
N GLY A 140 20.11 4.28 -1.76
CA GLY A 140 20.23 5.12 -2.94
C GLY A 140 20.28 4.29 -4.23
N ASP A 141 20.17 4.98 -5.36
CA ASP A 141 20.41 4.42 -6.70
C ASP A 141 20.98 5.50 -7.64
N SER A 142 20.94 5.26 -8.95
CA SER A 142 21.48 6.21 -9.95
C SER A 142 20.72 7.54 -10.01
N PHE A 143 19.53 7.62 -9.42
CA PHE A 143 18.63 8.79 -9.46
C PHE A 143 18.32 9.30 -8.05
N ALA A 144 17.93 8.39 -7.15
CA ALA A 144 17.51 8.71 -5.79
C ALA A 144 18.68 8.65 -4.81
N LYS A 145 18.66 9.54 -3.81
CA LYS A 145 19.63 9.50 -2.72
C LYS A 145 19.21 8.50 -1.65
N LYS A 146 20.19 8.01 -0.90
CA LYS A 146 19.93 7.29 0.35
C LYS A 146 19.25 8.20 1.37
N PHE A 147 18.18 7.73 2.00
CA PHE A 147 17.51 8.45 3.09
C PHE A 147 18.37 8.49 4.35
N GLY A 148 18.34 9.62 5.05
CA GLY A 148 19.29 9.96 6.10
C GLY A 148 20.64 10.44 5.55
N GLY A 149 20.89 10.35 4.25
CA GLY A 149 22.17 10.72 3.65
C GLY A 149 23.34 9.87 4.13
N ILE A 150 24.56 10.37 3.90
CA ILE A 150 25.80 9.66 4.28
C ILE A 150 25.95 9.56 5.79
N SER A 151 25.60 10.62 6.51
CA SER A 151 25.66 10.69 7.98
C SER A 151 24.56 9.83 8.62
N GLY A 152 23.43 9.66 7.92
CA GLY A 152 22.21 9.08 8.46
C GLY A 152 21.38 10.07 9.27
N ASN A 153 21.60 11.38 9.14
CA ASN A 153 20.90 12.46 9.86
C ASN A 153 20.10 13.39 8.96
N ASP A 154 20.12 13.20 7.64
CA ASP A 154 19.37 14.07 6.74
C ASP A 154 17.86 13.85 6.96
N PRO A 155 17.07 14.92 7.18
CA PRO A 155 15.64 14.77 7.42
C PRO A 155 14.93 14.42 6.12
N ASP A 156 14.67 13.12 5.94
CA ASP A 156 14.03 12.57 4.75
C ASP A 156 12.65 11.99 5.02
N PHE A 157 11.80 11.95 4.00
CA PHE A 157 10.54 11.25 4.07
C PHE A 157 10.04 10.81 2.69
N PHE A 158 9.20 9.78 2.69
CA PHE A 158 8.38 9.39 1.55
C PHE A 158 6.95 9.15 2.04
N LYS A 159 6.01 9.90 1.48
CA LYS A 159 4.63 9.98 1.97
C LYS A 159 3.65 9.69 0.85
N LEU A 160 2.70 8.82 1.15
CA LEU A 160 1.49 8.58 0.37
C LEU A 160 0.35 9.40 0.97
N THR A 161 -0.36 10.16 0.15
CA THR A 161 -1.59 10.84 0.54
C THR A 161 -2.78 10.21 -0.19
N ILE A 162 -3.80 9.84 0.57
CA ILE A 162 -5.04 9.25 0.06
C ILE A 162 -6.17 10.25 0.28
N THR A 163 -6.82 10.65 -0.81
CA THR A 163 -7.94 11.59 -0.78
C THR A 163 -9.20 10.92 -1.29
N GLY A 164 -10.30 11.05 -0.53
CA GLY A 164 -11.62 10.57 -0.92
C GLY A 164 -12.39 11.61 -1.73
N TYR A 165 -13.23 11.14 -2.66
CA TYR A 165 -14.04 11.98 -3.53
C TYR A 165 -15.49 11.48 -3.62
N VAL A 166 -16.43 12.39 -3.88
CA VAL A 166 -17.80 12.12 -4.34
C VAL A 166 -18.12 13.07 -5.49
N GLY A 167 -18.52 12.53 -6.64
CA GLY A 167 -18.83 13.33 -7.84
C GLY A 167 -17.66 14.23 -8.27
N GLY A 168 -16.42 13.79 -8.01
CA GLY A 168 -15.20 14.55 -8.31
C GLY A 168 -14.84 15.66 -7.33
N SER A 169 -15.62 15.87 -6.27
CA SER A 169 -15.29 16.81 -5.18
C SER A 169 -14.65 16.08 -4.01
N ALA A 170 -13.57 16.62 -3.44
CA ALA A 170 -12.89 16.01 -2.31
C ALA A 170 -13.79 16.01 -1.07
N VAL A 171 -13.79 14.92 -0.31
CA VAL A 171 -14.58 14.72 0.91
C VAL A 171 -13.74 14.09 2.02
N GLY A 172 -14.26 14.14 3.25
CA GLY A 172 -13.57 13.59 4.41
C GLY A 172 -12.25 14.30 4.72
N SER A 173 -11.44 13.67 5.57
CA SER A 173 -10.08 14.11 5.87
C SER A 173 -9.08 13.26 5.09
N PRO A 174 -8.20 13.86 4.26
CA PRO A 174 -7.14 13.12 3.59
C PRO A 174 -6.26 12.37 4.59
N LEU A 175 -5.80 11.19 4.20
CA LEU A 175 -4.94 10.35 5.01
C LEU A 175 -3.50 10.47 4.52
N ASP A 176 -2.61 10.84 5.43
CA ASP A 176 -1.17 10.85 5.20
C ASP A 176 -0.55 9.59 5.80
N PHE A 177 0.12 8.81 4.96
CA PHE A 177 0.80 7.58 5.32
C PHE A 177 2.28 7.68 4.94
N TYR A 178 3.15 7.69 5.93
CA TYR A 178 4.60 7.77 5.72
C TYR A 178 5.16 6.37 5.45
N LEU A 179 5.58 6.13 4.21
CA LEU A 179 6.28 4.92 3.78
C LEU A 179 7.73 4.90 4.29
N ALA A 180 8.29 6.08 4.56
CA ALA A 180 9.54 6.27 5.29
C ALA A 180 9.54 7.65 5.98
N ASP A 181 10.16 7.75 7.15
CA ASP A 181 10.33 9.01 7.88
C ASP A 181 11.63 9.01 8.70
N PHE A 182 12.50 9.98 8.39
CA PHE A 182 13.83 10.21 8.98
C PHE A 182 13.92 11.61 9.60
N ARG A 183 12.78 12.25 9.88
CA ARG A 183 12.72 13.62 10.40
C ARG A 183 12.79 13.69 11.93
N PHE A 184 13.03 12.56 12.59
CA PHE A 184 13.07 12.50 14.05
C PHE A 184 14.37 13.09 14.59
N GLU A 185 14.31 13.82 15.70
CA GLU A 185 15.54 14.27 16.40
C GLU A 185 16.39 13.11 16.92
N ASP A 186 15.73 12.00 17.25
CA ASP A 186 16.37 10.73 17.61
C ASP A 186 16.22 9.76 16.44
N ASN A 187 17.31 9.62 15.68
CA ASN A 187 17.38 8.79 14.48
C ASN A 187 17.18 7.30 14.76
N SER A 188 17.17 6.85 16.02
CA SER A 188 16.78 5.48 16.34
C SER A 188 15.30 5.21 16.04
N ARG A 189 14.51 6.27 15.83
CA ARG A 189 13.11 6.22 15.40
C ARG A 189 12.94 6.31 13.89
N ASP A 190 14.01 6.54 13.13
CA ASP A 190 13.94 6.58 11.67
C ASP A 190 13.51 5.21 11.14
N TYR A 191 12.66 5.22 10.10
CA TYR A 191 12.16 3.99 9.53
C TYR A 191 11.91 4.08 8.03
N ILE A 192 11.99 2.90 7.40
CA ILE A 192 11.40 2.59 6.10
C ILE A 192 10.44 1.43 6.39
N ILE A 193 9.18 1.54 5.99
CA ILE A 193 8.21 0.46 6.18
C ILE A 193 8.59 -0.73 5.28
N ASP A 194 8.87 -1.86 5.90
CA ASP A 194 9.19 -3.13 5.24
C ASP A 194 8.19 -4.26 5.53
N GLU A 195 7.20 -3.99 6.38
CA GLU A 195 6.09 -4.88 6.70
C GLU A 195 4.74 -4.31 6.26
N TRP A 196 3.72 -5.15 6.22
CA TRP A 196 2.34 -4.72 5.94
C TRP A 196 1.78 -3.95 7.13
N THR A 197 1.47 -2.68 6.93
CA THR A 197 0.86 -1.81 7.94
C THR A 197 -0.59 -1.53 7.58
N PHE A 198 -1.50 -1.74 8.54
CA PHE A 198 -2.91 -1.46 8.33
C PHE A 198 -3.19 0.06 8.41
N LEU A 199 -3.90 0.59 7.43
CA LEU A 199 -4.37 1.96 7.37
C LEU A 199 -5.89 2.01 7.50
N ASN A 200 -6.39 2.70 8.52
CA ASN A 200 -7.81 2.95 8.73
C ASN A 200 -8.32 4.01 7.75
N LEU A 201 -9.29 3.65 6.91
CA LEU A 201 -9.88 4.52 5.91
C LEU A 201 -11.09 5.32 6.41
N SER A 202 -11.55 5.07 7.64
CA SER A 202 -12.72 5.76 8.25
C SER A 202 -12.73 7.28 8.10
N PRO A 203 -11.60 8.01 8.26
CA PRO A 203 -11.61 9.47 8.15
C PRO A 203 -12.01 10.02 6.77
N LEU A 204 -11.97 9.19 5.73
CA LEU A 204 -12.41 9.54 4.37
C LEU A 204 -13.94 9.57 4.24
N GLY A 205 -14.66 8.89 5.14
CA GLY A 205 -16.13 8.84 5.15
C GLY A 205 -16.72 8.07 3.97
N THR A 206 -17.78 8.61 3.36
CA THR A 206 -18.45 8.02 2.21
C THR A 206 -17.87 8.58 0.91
N VAL A 207 -17.41 7.71 0.00
CA VAL A 207 -16.71 8.06 -1.24
C VAL A 207 -17.23 7.28 -2.45
N ASP A 208 -17.03 7.81 -3.67
CA ASP A 208 -17.13 7.07 -4.94
C ASP A 208 -15.76 6.89 -5.64
N GLU A 209 -14.73 7.58 -5.19
CA GLU A 209 -13.36 7.46 -5.67
C GLU A 209 -12.33 7.75 -4.57
N LEU A 210 -11.24 6.97 -4.55
CA LEU A 210 -10.00 7.28 -3.84
C LEU A 210 -8.94 7.66 -4.85
N ARG A 211 -8.18 8.73 -4.57
CA ARG A 211 -7.00 9.12 -5.36
C ARG A 211 -5.75 9.12 -4.49
N PHE A 212 -4.66 8.67 -5.08
CA PHE A 212 -3.38 8.49 -4.42
C PHE A 212 -2.36 9.46 -5.02
N SER A 213 -1.62 10.15 -4.17
CA SER A 213 -0.52 11.03 -4.56
C SER A 213 0.69 10.84 -3.66
N TYR A 214 1.86 11.19 -4.18
CA TYR A 214 3.12 11.02 -3.48
C TYR A 214 3.75 12.38 -3.13
N THR A 215 4.49 12.41 -2.04
CA THR A 215 5.41 13.51 -1.70
C THR A 215 6.66 12.92 -1.08
N SER A 216 7.84 13.43 -1.44
CA SER A 216 9.11 13.01 -0.86
C SER A 216 9.99 14.22 -0.54
N SER A 217 10.96 14.06 0.35
CA SER A 217 12.06 15.01 0.52
C SER A 217 13.06 14.96 -0.64
N ASP A 218 13.25 13.80 -1.26
CA ASP A 218 14.20 13.61 -2.36
C ASP A 218 13.58 14.04 -3.70
N ASN A 219 13.88 15.29 -4.08
CA ASN A 219 13.42 15.90 -5.32
C ASN A 219 14.61 16.44 -6.13
N GLY A 220 14.55 16.29 -7.44
CA GLY A 220 15.42 16.94 -8.41
C GLY A 220 14.64 17.89 -9.32
N ASP A 221 15.30 18.37 -10.37
CA ASP A 221 14.72 19.35 -11.32
C ASP A 221 13.46 18.84 -12.06
N PHE A 222 13.28 17.52 -12.13
CA PHE A 222 12.18 16.86 -12.84
C PHE A 222 11.10 16.27 -11.91
N GLY A 223 11.19 16.52 -10.60
CA GLY A 223 10.24 16.03 -9.60
C GLY A 223 10.88 15.07 -8.59
N ILE A 224 10.06 14.18 -8.01
CA ILE A 224 10.51 13.20 -7.02
C ILE A 224 11.51 12.23 -7.66
N ASN A 225 12.69 12.07 -7.05
CA ASN A 225 13.67 11.07 -7.48
C ASN A 225 13.35 9.68 -6.92
N THR A 226 12.84 9.62 -5.68
CA THR A 226 12.38 8.38 -5.04
C THR A 226 11.38 7.63 -5.95
N PRO A 227 11.53 6.32 -6.17
CA PRO A 227 10.55 5.56 -6.94
C PRO A 227 9.14 5.67 -6.35
N VAL A 228 8.21 6.22 -7.15
CA VAL A 228 6.82 6.51 -6.74
C VAL A 228 5.92 5.27 -6.80
N TYR A 229 6.19 4.31 -5.92
CA TYR A 229 5.48 3.04 -5.82
C TYR A 229 5.10 2.70 -4.37
N PHE A 230 3.94 2.06 -4.19
CA PHE A 230 3.59 1.33 -2.95
C PHE A 230 2.88 0.02 -3.28
N ALA A 231 2.81 -0.90 -2.32
CA ALA A 231 2.01 -2.11 -2.40
C ALA A 231 0.76 -2.00 -1.50
N LEU A 232 -0.35 -2.57 -1.95
CA LEU A 232 -1.65 -2.54 -1.30
C LEU A 232 -2.28 -3.91 -1.28
N ASP A 233 -2.93 -4.27 -0.18
CA ASP A 233 -3.64 -5.54 -0.06
C ASP A 233 -4.79 -5.47 0.97
N ASN A 234 -5.61 -6.52 1.00
CA ASN A 234 -6.76 -6.67 1.91
C ASN A 234 -7.62 -5.40 1.95
N PHE A 235 -8.02 -4.91 0.78
CA PHE A 235 -8.74 -3.64 0.64
C PHE A 235 -10.17 -3.78 1.18
N LEU A 236 -10.66 -2.76 1.88
CA LEU A 236 -11.92 -2.80 2.63
C LEU A 236 -11.95 -3.89 3.72
N SER A 237 -10.79 -4.25 4.29
CA SER A 237 -10.75 -5.11 5.47
C SER A 237 -11.31 -4.36 6.68
N PRO A 238 -12.11 -5.02 7.55
CA PRO A 238 -12.52 -4.43 8.81
C PRO A 238 -11.32 -3.95 9.63
N VAL A 239 -11.47 -2.81 10.30
CA VAL A 239 -10.49 -2.31 11.27
C VAL A 239 -10.35 -3.37 12.37
N PRO A 240 -9.12 -3.89 12.62
CA PRO A 240 -8.92 -4.88 13.67
C PRO A 240 -9.43 -4.36 15.02
N GLU A 241 -10.03 -5.23 15.84
CA GLU A 241 -10.47 -4.84 17.17
C GLU A 241 -9.28 -4.42 18.05
N PRO A 242 -9.45 -3.53 19.05
CA PRO A 242 -8.35 -3.02 19.88
C PRO A 242 -7.48 -4.11 20.54
N SER A 243 -8.04 -5.28 20.82
CA SER A 243 -7.31 -6.45 21.34
C SER A 243 -6.44 -7.14 20.29
N ALA A 244 -6.87 -7.15 19.02
CA ALA A 244 -6.07 -7.62 17.89
C ALA A 244 -4.97 -6.62 17.53
N PHE A 245 -5.23 -5.31 17.62
CA PHE A 245 -4.19 -4.27 17.44
C PHE A 245 -3.07 -4.38 18.47
N LEU A 246 -3.36 -4.66 19.74
CA LEU A 246 -2.33 -4.88 20.76
C LEU A 246 -1.44 -6.10 20.45
N LEU A 247 -2.00 -7.17 19.89
CA LEU A 247 -1.25 -8.36 19.47
C LEU A 247 -0.41 -8.11 18.20
N VAL A 248 -0.95 -7.36 17.23
CA VAL A 248 -0.21 -6.95 16.01
C VAL A 248 0.91 -5.94 16.34
N MET A 249 0.69 -5.01 17.28
CA MET A 249 1.72 -4.07 17.74
C MET A 249 2.84 -4.77 18.52
N LEU A 250 2.54 -5.84 19.27
CA LEU A 250 3.58 -6.66 19.91
C LEU A 250 4.36 -7.52 18.89
N GLY A 251 3.78 -7.84 17.73
CA GLY A 251 4.47 -8.49 16.61
C GLY A 251 5.30 -7.54 15.75
N GLY A 252 4.78 -6.36 15.41
CA GLY A 252 5.39 -5.37 14.51
C GLY A 252 6.50 -4.50 15.13
N ILE A 253 6.70 -4.54 16.44
CA ILE A 253 7.91 -3.95 17.07
C ILE A 253 9.17 -4.77 16.70
N GLY A 254 9.01 -5.97 16.12
CA GLY A 254 10.07 -6.96 15.90
C GLY A 254 10.88 -6.84 14.61
N ALA A 255 10.40 -6.23 13.53
CA ALA A 255 11.06 -6.37 12.22
C ALA A 255 10.94 -5.16 11.28
N VAL A 256 11.11 -3.95 11.80
CA VAL A 256 11.67 -2.84 11.02
C VAL A 256 13.14 -3.18 10.74
N ILE A 257 13.66 -2.98 9.52
CA ILE A 257 15.12 -2.94 9.26
C ILE A 257 15.74 -1.86 10.17
N ARG A 258 16.12 -2.28 11.37
CA ARG A 258 16.88 -1.48 12.33
C ARG A 258 18.33 -1.55 11.90
N ARG A 259 18.88 -0.38 11.63
CA ARG A 259 20.29 -0.14 11.33
C ARG A 259 21.18 -0.91 12.34
N ARG A 260 21.69 -2.08 11.94
CA ARG A 260 22.81 -2.71 12.66
C ARG A 260 24.06 -1.93 12.28
N ARG A 261 24.76 -1.43 13.30
CA ARG A 261 26.06 -0.75 13.17
C ARG A 261 27.05 -1.60 12.39
#